data_AF-A0A171DIW6-F1
#
_entry.id   AF-A0A171DIW6-F1
#
_cell.length_a   1.000
_cell.length_b   1.000
_cell.length_c   1.000
_cell.angle_alpha   90.00
_cell.angle_beta   90.00
_cell.angle_gamma   90.00
#
_symmetry.space_group_name_H-M   'P 1'
#
loop_
_entity.id
_entity.type
_entity.pdbx_description
1 polymer ?
#
loop_
_entity_poly.entity_id
_entity_poly.type
_entity_poly.pdbx_seq_one_letter_code
_entity_poly.pdbx_strand_id
1 'polypeptide(L)'
;MAKSRRRRQPQPNARTVSRSGDPRRRALAATVNAHTDPVERAAARIAATVAGLDPSDPMQVPSLPPLFVDVVAAEYLLPAERCLDDCMALAHAYAQLGIPAQVRAAELTVTDRSAKTSITYGTLAPRWENGMIHGHTVVWLPTLRCLVDVTAEQFPQIAVLDGGPVIIVCGPDDGAAGRIQTRRRNTLLAYALAPPETTAALLEHPVPRAAADDYRRRGLNIASAVMTIVAESLPHDSIGLIPHRRAAALIEAIRPLPQHETSAGDRCFLLPGANGTPTVARLDQIPLPAGTPAAAAFPVGPSSR
;
A
#
# COMPACT_ATOMS: atom_id res chain seq x y z
N MET A 1 46.74 -47.26 -38.97
CA MET A 1 45.90 -47.49 -37.77
C MET A 1 46.29 -46.48 -36.69
N ALA A 2 45.47 -45.46 -36.47
CA ALA A 2 45.72 -44.41 -35.48
C ALA A 2 44.39 -43.89 -34.92
N LYS A 3 44.44 -43.56 -33.63
CA LYS A 3 43.35 -43.54 -32.65
C LYS A 3 42.42 -42.33 -32.78
N SER A 4 41.11 -42.59 -32.80
CA SER A 4 40.04 -41.59 -32.65
C SER A 4 39.94 -41.13 -31.19
N ARG A 5 40.31 -39.86 -30.91
CA ARG A 5 40.06 -39.19 -29.63
C ARG A 5 38.71 -38.47 -29.70
N ARG A 6 37.64 -39.10 -29.20
CA ARG A 6 36.38 -38.40 -28.89
C ARG A 6 36.54 -37.63 -27.58
N ARG A 7 36.54 -36.31 -27.67
CA ARG A 7 36.54 -35.35 -26.56
C ARG A 7 35.12 -35.31 -25.97
N ARG A 8 34.89 -35.95 -24.81
CA ARG A 8 33.64 -35.80 -24.04
C ARG A 8 33.66 -34.41 -23.38
N GLN A 9 32.68 -33.56 -23.73
CA GLN A 9 32.39 -32.33 -23.00
C GLN A 9 31.74 -32.67 -21.64
N PRO A 10 32.13 -32.03 -20.53
CA PRO A 10 31.41 -32.14 -19.26
C PRO A 10 30.09 -31.35 -19.33
N GLN A 11 28.99 -31.99 -18.94
CA GLN A 11 27.72 -31.30 -18.65
C GLN A 11 27.90 -30.36 -17.44
N PRO A 12 27.30 -29.15 -17.45
CA PRO A 12 27.28 -28.29 -16.28
C PRO A 12 26.37 -28.88 -15.20
N ASN A 13 26.94 -29.01 -14.00
CA ASN A 13 26.29 -29.51 -12.79
C ASN A 13 24.97 -28.78 -12.48
N ALA A 14 23.95 -29.59 -12.18
CA ALA A 14 22.72 -29.14 -11.56
C ALA A 14 23.04 -28.36 -10.27
N ARG A 15 22.54 -27.12 -10.19
CA ARG A 15 22.52 -26.35 -8.94
C ARG A 15 21.67 -27.10 -7.92
N THR A 16 22.32 -27.65 -6.91
CA THR A 16 21.71 -28.08 -5.66
C THR A 16 21.06 -26.87 -5.00
N VAL A 17 19.73 -26.82 -5.07
CA VAL A 17 18.93 -25.90 -4.26
C VAL A 17 19.10 -26.32 -2.80
N SER A 18 19.95 -25.60 -2.07
CA SER A 18 20.11 -25.75 -0.62
C SER A 18 18.80 -25.34 0.07
N ARG A 19 17.90 -26.30 0.24
CA ARG A 19 16.80 -26.24 1.21
C ARG A 19 17.31 -26.69 2.58
N SER A 20 18.18 -25.90 3.19
CA SER A 20 18.49 -26.04 4.62
C SER A 20 17.70 -25.01 5.41
N GLY A 21 16.41 -25.31 5.63
CA GLY A 21 15.60 -24.59 6.61
C GLY A 21 15.95 -25.09 8.00
N ASP A 22 17.03 -24.59 8.59
CA ASP A 22 17.39 -24.86 9.98
C ASP A 22 16.26 -24.36 10.90
N PRO A 23 15.56 -25.27 11.62
CA PRO A 23 14.47 -24.90 12.53
C PRO A 23 14.93 -23.93 13.62
N ARG A 24 16.21 -23.98 14.03
CA ARG A 24 16.75 -23.11 15.08
C ARG A 24 16.92 -21.68 14.60
N ARG A 25 17.29 -21.44 13.33
CA ARG A 25 17.30 -20.09 12.74
C ARG A 25 15.90 -19.50 12.60
N ARG A 26 14.88 -20.32 12.31
CA ARG A 26 13.47 -19.87 12.29
C ARG A 26 12.96 -19.54 13.69
N ALA A 27 13.30 -20.36 14.69
CA ALA A 27 12.97 -20.10 16.07
C ALA A 27 13.64 -18.81 16.57
N LEU A 28 14.91 -18.57 16.24
CA LEU A 28 15.60 -17.33 16.60
C LEU A 28 14.95 -16.10 15.94
N ALA A 29 14.63 -16.15 14.65
CA ALA A 29 13.94 -15.05 13.96
C ALA A 29 12.53 -14.79 14.52
N ALA A 30 11.80 -15.85 14.90
CA ALA A 30 10.50 -15.73 15.56
C ALA A 30 10.59 -15.14 16.98
N THR A 31 11.70 -15.40 17.70
CA THR A 31 11.91 -14.88 19.06
C THR A 31 12.39 -13.43 19.05
N VAL A 32 13.20 -13.03 18.04
CA VAL A 32 13.63 -11.64 17.86
C VAL A 32 12.46 -10.73 17.48
N ASN A 33 11.52 -11.19 16.64
CA ASN A 33 10.36 -10.40 16.25
C ASN A 33 9.32 -10.19 17.37
N ALA A 34 9.28 -11.08 18.37
CA ALA A 34 8.33 -11.00 19.49
C ALA A 34 8.66 -9.89 20.51
N HIS A 35 9.83 -9.26 20.42
CA HIS A 35 10.29 -8.20 21.33
C HIS A 35 10.56 -6.86 20.65
N THR A 36 10.41 -6.77 19.33
CA THR A 36 10.52 -5.51 18.60
C THR A 36 9.25 -4.68 18.82
N ASP A 37 9.40 -3.38 18.99
CA ASP A 37 8.27 -2.46 19.10
C ASP A 37 7.44 -2.47 17.80
N PRO A 38 6.08 -2.46 17.85
CA PRO A 38 5.26 -2.46 16.64
C PRO A 38 5.57 -1.31 15.67
N VAL A 39 5.93 -0.13 16.17
CA VAL A 39 6.30 1.03 15.32
C VAL A 39 7.62 0.75 14.62
N GLU A 40 8.62 0.25 15.32
CA GLU A 40 9.90 -0.15 14.73
C GLU A 40 9.73 -1.21 13.63
N ARG A 41 8.84 -2.20 13.83
CA ARG A 41 8.56 -3.21 12.80
C ARG A 41 7.91 -2.59 11.57
N ALA A 42 6.92 -1.72 11.75
CA ALA A 42 6.26 -1.03 10.64
C ALA A 42 7.23 -0.11 9.89
N ALA A 43 8.09 0.64 10.60
CA ALA A 43 9.11 1.49 10.01
C ALA A 43 10.16 0.67 9.24
N ALA A 44 10.57 -0.49 9.77
CA ALA A 44 11.49 -1.40 9.08
C ALA A 44 10.90 -1.91 7.74
N ARG A 45 9.57 -2.11 7.65
CA ARG A 45 8.92 -2.48 6.38
C ARG A 45 9.01 -1.35 5.35
N ILE A 46 8.85 -0.09 5.74
CA ILE A 46 9.05 1.06 4.86
C ILE A 46 10.51 1.09 4.38
N ALA A 47 11.47 1.03 5.29
CA ALA A 47 12.89 1.06 4.96
C ALA A 47 13.29 -0.07 3.99
N ALA A 48 12.81 -1.29 4.24
CA ALA A 48 13.04 -2.44 3.36
C ALA A 48 12.42 -2.25 1.97
N THR A 49 11.22 -1.66 1.89
CA THR A 49 10.52 -1.40 0.63
C THR A 49 11.27 -0.35 -0.20
N VAL A 50 11.70 0.73 0.43
CA VAL A 50 12.46 1.81 -0.23
C VAL A 50 13.83 1.32 -0.70
N ALA A 51 14.54 0.54 0.11
CA ALA A 51 15.86 0.01 -0.24
C ALA A 51 15.80 -1.11 -1.29
N GLY A 52 14.69 -1.86 -1.35
CA GLY A 52 14.58 -3.08 -2.15
C GLY A 52 13.99 -2.91 -3.55
N LEU A 53 13.33 -1.79 -3.85
CA LEU A 53 12.62 -1.58 -5.11
C LEU A 53 13.40 -0.68 -6.07
N ASP A 54 13.51 -1.13 -7.32
CA ASP A 54 14.07 -0.36 -8.43
C ASP A 54 13.24 0.91 -8.64
N PRO A 55 13.85 2.10 -8.82
CA PRO A 55 13.13 3.34 -9.16
C PRO A 55 12.18 3.23 -10.35
N SER A 56 12.45 2.31 -11.27
CA SER A 56 11.59 2.02 -12.42
C SER A 56 10.45 1.04 -12.13
N ASP A 57 10.41 0.43 -10.95
CA ASP A 57 9.31 -0.48 -10.55
C ASP A 57 8.01 0.31 -10.37
N PRO A 58 6.93 0.00 -11.12
CA PRO A 58 5.65 0.67 -10.99
C PRO A 58 5.02 0.51 -9.61
N MET A 59 5.46 -0.43 -8.76
CA MET A 59 4.99 -0.59 -7.40
C MET A 59 5.81 0.15 -6.35
N GLN A 60 6.96 0.75 -6.69
CA GLN A 60 7.83 1.43 -5.72
C GLN A 60 7.09 2.50 -4.90
N VAL A 61 6.40 3.41 -5.60
CA VAL A 61 5.62 4.47 -4.94
C VAL A 61 4.31 3.93 -4.37
N PRO A 62 3.49 3.16 -5.12
CA PRO A 62 2.19 2.70 -4.61
C PRO A 62 2.26 1.79 -3.38
N SER A 63 3.37 1.10 -3.12
CA SER A 63 3.45 0.23 -1.94
C SER A 63 3.66 0.97 -0.62
N LEU A 64 4.10 2.23 -0.66
CA LEU A 64 4.47 2.99 0.55
C LEU A 64 3.29 3.56 1.35
N PRO A 65 2.23 4.14 0.76
CA PRO A 65 1.08 4.64 1.51
C PRO A 65 0.48 3.67 2.53
N PRO A 66 0.17 2.39 2.20
CA PRO A 66 -0.37 1.48 3.20
C PRO A 66 0.62 1.15 4.32
N LEU A 67 1.93 1.12 4.03
CA LEU A 67 2.97 0.90 5.05
C LEU A 67 3.09 2.09 6.00
N PHE A 68 2.92 3.31 5.49
CA PHE A 68 2.88 4.50 6.33
C PHE A 68 1.66 4.52 7.25
N VAL A 69 0.48 4.14 6.74
CA VAL A 69 -0.74 3.99 7.56
C VAL A 69 -0.53 2.95 8.67
N ASP A 70 0.16 1.84 8.37
CA ASP A 70 0.51 0.82 9.35
C ASP A 70 1.41 1.35 10.47
N VAL A 71 2.40 2.19 10.15
CA VAL A 71 3.23 2.89 11.17
C VAL A 71 2.39 3.80 12.05
N VAL A 72 1.57 4.67 11.44
CA VAL A 72 0.69 5.60 12.18
C VAL A 72 -0.24 4.83 13.11
N ALA A 73 -0.83 3.74 12.61
CA ALA A 73 -1.70 2.91 13.43
C ALA A 73 -0.98 2.26 14.62
N ALA A 74 0.25 1.80 14.44
CA ALA A 74 1.07 1.26 15.51
C ALA A 74 1.44 2.35 16.54
N GLU A 75 1.83 3.53 16.08
CA GLU A 75 2.28 4.65 16.92
C GLU A 75 1.15 5.18 17.82
N TYR A 76 -0.05 5.32 17.26
CA TYR A 76 -1.21 5.86 17.98
C TYR A 76 -2.13 4.77 18.57
N LEU A 77 -1.71 3.50 18.53
CA LEU A 77 -2.47 2.36 19.04
C LEU A 77 -3.91 2.33 18.50
N LEU A 78 -4.08 2.61 17.20
CA LEU A 78 -5.39 2.72 16.58
C LEU A 78 -6.13 1.38 16.61
N PRO A 79 -7.48 1.40 16.75
CA PRO A 79 -8.28 0.19 16.80
C PRO A 79 -8.22 -0.61 15.49
N ALA A 80 -8.68 -1.86 15.56
CA ALA A 80 -8.70 -2.77 14.41
C ALA A 80 -9.81 -2.40 13.41
N GLU A 81 -10.91 -1.82 13.90
CA GLU A 81 -12.13 -1.45 13.15
C GLU A 81 -11.96 -0.17 12.31
N ARG A 82 -10.85 -0.09 11.55
CA ARG A 82 -10.47 1.11 10.76
C ARG A 82 -10.43 0.87 9.25
N CYS A 83 -10.84 -0.31 8.78
CA CYS A 83 -10.67 -0.72 7.37
C CYS A 83 -11.26 0.28 6.37
N LEU A 84 -12.46 0.82 6.63
CA LEU A 84 -13.10 1.80 5.76
C LEU A 84 -12.37 3.14 5.80
N ASP A 85 -12.12 3.67 6.99
CA ASP A 85 -11.48 4.96 7.20
C ASP A 85 -10.08 5.02 6.59
N ASP A 86 -9.27 3.98 6.81
CA ASP A 86 -7.93 3.86 6.25
C ASP A 86 -7.99 3.73 4.71
N CYS A 87 -8.93 2.96 4.17
CA CYS A 87 -9.10 2.84 2.72
C CYS A 87 -9.54 4.17 2.08
N MET A 88 -10.41 4.94 2.74
CA MET A 88 -10.82 6.26 2.26
C MET A 88 -9.64 7.24 2.24
N ALA A 89 -8.86 7.30 3.33
CA ALA A 89 -7.66 8.13 3.39
C ALA A 89 -6.61 7.69 2.35
N LEU A 90 -6.38 6.38 2.18
CA LEU A 90 -5.47 5.85 1.18
C LEU A 90 -5.90 6.17 -0.25
N ALA A 91 -7.18 6.04 -0.57
CA ALA A 91 -7.66 6.38 -1.91
C ALA A 91 -7.49 7.88 -2.21
N HIS A 92 -7.63 8.77 -1.21
CA HIS A 92 -7.24 10.18 -1.35
C HIS A 92 -5.72 10.37 -1.50
N ALA A 93 -4.91 9.60 -0.79
CA ALA A 93 -3.45 9.65 -0.95
C ALA A 93 -3.03 9.26 -2.37
N TYR A 94 -3.53 8.12 -2.88
CA TYR A 94 -3.27 7.68 -4.26
C TYR A 94 -3.74 8.71 -5.29
N ALA A 95 -4.89 9.35 -5.06
CA ALA A 95 -5.38 10.41 -5.91
C ALA A 95 -4.37 11.58 -6.03
N GLN A 96 -3.75 11.99 -4.91
CA GLN A 96 -2.70 13.01 -4.93
C GLN A 96 -1.46 12.57 -5.72
N LEU A 97 -1.15 11.28 -5.74
CA LEU A 97 -0.05 10.70 -6.51
C LEU A 97 -0.39 10.52 -8.01
N GLY A 98 -1.63 10.80 -8.41
CA GLY A 98 -2.11 10.60 -9.78
C GLY A 98 -2.48 9.15 -10.10
N ILE A 99 -2.66 8.32 -9.07
CA ILE A 99 -3.01 6.90 -9.20
C ILE A 99 -4.50 6.75 -8.92
N PRO A 100 -5.32 6.35 -9.91
CA PRO A 100 -6.72 6.05 -9.66
C PRO A 100 -6.85 4.92 -8.63
N ALA A 101 -7.67 5.14 -7.61
CA ALA A 101 -7.91 4.20 -6.53
C ALA A 101 -9.42 4.09 -6.28
N GLN A 102 -9.87 2.88 -5.95
CA GLN A 102 -11.25 2.58 -5.62
C GLN A 102 -11.28 1.88 -4.26
N VAL A 103 -12.02 2.42 -3.30
CA VAL A 103 -12.40 1.64 -2.12
C VAL A 103 -13.39 0.57 -2.59
N ARG A 104 -13.22 -0.67 -2.11
CA ARG A 104 -14.06 -1.83 -2.46
C ARG A 104 -14.42 -2.59 -1.20
N ALA A 105 -15.70 -2.89 -1.02
CA ALA A 105 -16.10 -3.88 -0.03
C ALA A 105 -15.60 -5.26 -0.47
N ALA A 106 -15.17 -6.06 0.49
CA ALA A 106 -14.57 -7.36 0.24
C ALA A 106 -14.96 -8.40 1.29
N GLU A 107 -14.97 -9.64 0.84
CA GLU A 107 -14.91 -10.83 1.67
C GLU A 107 -13.49 -11.42 1.55
N LEU A 108 -12.91 -11.82 2.68
CA LEU A 108 -11.58 -12.42 2.75
C LEU A 108 -11.67 -13.82 3.36
N THR A 109 -11.33 -14.83 2.59
CA THR A 109 -11.12 -16.19 3.10
C THR A 109 -9.63 -16.41 3.37
N VAL A 110 -9.31 -16.79 4.60
CA VAL A 110 -7.97 -17.12 5.06
C VAL A 110 -7.89 -18.62 5.26
N THR A 111 -7.06 -19.29 4.46
CA THR A 111 -6.85 -20.74 4.54
C THR A 111 -5.44 -21.06 5.05
N ASP A 112 -5.34 -21.71 6.21
CA ASP A 112 -4.08 -22.32 6.64
C ASP A 112 -3.92 -23.67 5.93
N ARG A 113 -2.93 -23.76 5.05
CA ARG A 113 -2.69 -24.98 4.27
C ARG A 113 -2.17 -26.14 5.11
N SER A 114 -1.51 -25.86 6.23
CA SER A 114 -0.97 -26.87 7.13
C SER A 114 -2.09 -27.49 7.96
N ALA A 115 -2.94 -26.65 8.56
CA ALA A 115 -4.07 -27.09 9.36
C ALA A 115 -5.30 -27.52 8.51
N LYS A 116 -5.30 -27.19 7.20
CA LYS A 116 -6.43 -27.36 6.28
C LYS A 116 -7.72 -26.69 6.77
N THR A 117 -7.59 -25.63 7.56
CA THR A 117 -8.71 -24.83 8.06
C THR A 117 -8.88 -23.59 7.20
N SER A 118 -10.13 -23.14 7.03
CA SER A 118 -10.47 -21.90 6.34
C SER A 118 -11.45 -21.10 7.17
N ILE A 119 -11.21 -19.79 7.28
CA ILE A 119 -12.10 -18.86 7.97
C ILE A 119 -12.36 -17.68 7.04
N THR A 120 -13.62 -17.29 6.93
CA THR A 120 -14.07 -16.19 6.08
C THR A 120 -14.41 -14.98 6.93
N TYR A 121 -13.95 -13.81 6.48
CA TYR A 121 -14.11 -12.52 7.12
C TYR A 121 -14.75 -11.52 6.15
N GLY A 122 -15.46 -10.53 6.70
CA GLY A 122 -16.23 -9.58 5.91
C GLY A 122 -17.47 -10.20 5.28
N THR A 123 -18.02 -9.53 4.27
CA THR A 123 -19.20 -9.98 3.54
C THR A 123 -19.28 -9.23 2.21
N LEU A 124 -19.84 -9.86 1.18
CA LEU A 124 -20.14 -9.21 -0.10
C LEU A 124 -21.35 -8.28 -0.03
N ALA A 125 -22.09 -8.28 1.08
CA ALA A 125 -23.21 -7.40 1.37
C ALA A 125 -22.99 -6.70 2.71
N PRO A 126 -21.99 -5.78 2.81
CA PRO A 126 -21.73 -5.05 4.03
C PRO A 126 -22.93 -4.17 4.40
N ARG A 127 -23.10 -3.90 5.68
CA ARG A 127 -24.18 -3.06 6.20
C ARG A 127 -23.69 -2.12 7.28
N TRP A 128 -24.42 -1.03 7.45
CA TRP A 128 -24.24 -0.10 8.56
C TRP A 128 -25.13 -0.50 9.74
N GLU A 129 -24.57 -0.49 10.94
CA GLU A 129 -25.29 -0.72 12.19
C GLU A 129 -24.66 0.14 13.28
N ASN A 130 -25.46 0.97 13.96
CA ASN A 130 -24.99 1.87 15.03
C ASN A 130 -23.79 2.75 14.65
N GLY A 131 -23.74 3.23 13.40
CA GLY A 131 -22.65 4.06 12.90
C GLY A 131 -21.37 3.30 12.56
N MET A 132 -21.36 1.97 12.68
CA MET A 132 -20.24 1.09 12.34
C MET A 132 -20.56 0.25 11.11
N ILE A 133 -19.51 -0.05 10.33
CA ILE A 133 -19.61 -0.97 9.19
C ILE A 133 -19.44 -2.42 9.67
N HIS A 134 -20.39 -3.28 9.30
CA HIS A 134 -20.24 -4.73 9.36
C HIS A 134 -19.82 -5.23 7.98
N GLY A 135 -18.52 -5.38 7.78
CA GLY A 135 -17.91 -5.76 6.51
C GLY A 135 -16.39 -5.61 6.57
N HIS A 136 -15.75 -5.74 5.42
CA HIS A 136 -14.32 -5.41 5.26
C HIS A 136 -14.16 -4.62 3.98
N THR A 137 -13.19 -3.70 3.95
CA THR A 137 -12.90 -2.89 2.77
C THR A 137 -11.42 -2.92 2.44
N VAL A 138 -11.13 -2.85 1.15
CA VAL A 138 -9.79 -2.81 0.57
C VAL A 138 -9.72 -1.69 -0.46
N VAL A 139 -8.50 -1.34 -0.90
CA VAL A 139 -8.28 -0.43 -2.03
C VAL A 139 -7.91 -1.25 -3.27
N TRP A 140 -8.59 -1.00 -4.38
CA TRP A 140 -8.25 -1.50 -5.71
C TRP A 140 -7.65 -0.39 -6.56
N LEU A 141 -6.46 -0.64 -7.11
CA LEU A 141 -5.73 0.25 -8.02
C LEU A 141 -5.87 -0.32 -9.45
N PRO A 142 -6.91 0.06 -10.21
CA PRO A 142 -7.23 -0.59 -11.48
C PRO A 142 -6.13 -0.47 -12.53
N THR A 143 -5.42 0.66 -12.59
CA THR A 143 -4.33 0.86 -13.56
C THR A 143 -3.11 -0.02 -13.28
N LEU A 144 -2.91 -0.41 -12.02
CA LEU A 144 -1.82 -1.26 -11.56
C LEU A 144 -2.24 -2.70 -11.33
N ARG A 145 -3.54 -2.99 -11.49
CA ARG A 145 -4.17 -4.27 -11.14
C ARG A 145 -3.77 -4.72 -9.73
N CYS A 146 -3.75 -3.78 -8.79
CA CYS A 146 -3.23 -4.03 -7.46
C CYS A 146 -4.33 -3.93 -6.41
N LEU A 147 -4.44 -4.96 -5.56
CA LEU A 147 -5.26 -4.92 -4.34
C LEU A 147 -4.39 -4.55 -3.16
N VAL A 148 -4.88 -3.64 -2.33
CA VAL A 148 -4.23 -3.19 -1.10
C VAL A 148 -5.21 -3.37 0.06
N ASP A 149 -4.85 -4.23 1.01
CA ASP A 149 -5.57 -4.42 2.26
C ASP A 149 -4.65 -3.97 3.40
N VAL A 150 -4.85 -2.71 3.81
CA VAL A 150 -4.05 -2.03 4.83
C VAL A 150 -4.33 -2.54 6.24
N THR A 151 -5.51 -3.12 6.48
CA THR A 151 -5.92 -3.64 7.79
C THR A 151 -5.97 -5.16 7.83
N ALA A 152 -5.26 -5.86 6.93
CA ALA A 152 -5.28 -7.31 6.87
C ALA A 152 -4.90 -7.97 8.21
N GLU A 153 -4.02 -7.33 8.99
CA GLU A 153 -3.58 -7.81 10.31
C GLU A 153 -4.61 -7.59 11.43
N GLN A 154 -5.79 -7.05 11.15
CA GLN A 154 -6.92 -7.13 12.07
C GLN A 154 -7.38 -8.58 12.30
N PHE A 155 -7.07 -9.49 11.37
CA PHE A 155 -7.43 -10.91 11.45
C PHE A 155 -6.28 -11.71 12.09
N PRO A 156 -6.52 -12.43 13.21
CA PRO A 156 -5.44 -13.07 13.98
C PRO A 156 -4.52 -14.01 13.19
N GLN A 157 -5.08 -14.73 12.21
CA GLN A 157 -4.34 -15.68 11.35
C GLN A 157 -3.39 -14.98 10.38
N ILE A 158 -3.62 -13.70 10.10
CA ILE A 158 -2.72 -12.86 9.30
C ILE A 158 -1.77 -12.10 10.22
N ALA A 159 -2.25 -11.59 11.35
CA ALA A 159 -1.45 -10.87 12.34
C ALA A 159 -0.23 -11.67 12.81
N VAL A 160 -0.39 -12.99 13.05
CA VAL A 160 0.71 -13.87 13.45
C VAL A 160 1.82 -14.00 12.39
N LEU A 161 1.54 -13.61 11.14
CA LEU A 161 2.52 -13.59 10.07
C LEU A 161 3.42 -12.34 10.15
N ASP A 162 2.98 -11.26 10.81
CA ASP A 162 3.74 -10.02 11.06
C ASP A 162 4.51 -9.55 9.83
N GLY A 163 3.77 -9.14 8.81
CA GLY A 163 4.31 -8.61 7.57
C GLY A 163 3.63 -7.32 7.13
N GLY A 164 2.74 -6.77 7.95
CA GLY A 164 1.97 -5.56 7.69
C GLY A 164 0.86 -5.74 6.63
N PRO A 165 0.50 -4.65 5.94
CA PRO A 165 -0.46 -4.62 4.84
C PRO A 165 -0.28 -5.71 3.79
N VAL A 166 -1.38 -6.16 3.20
CA VAL A 166 -1.36 -7.07 2.06
C VAL A 166 -1.44 -6.25 0.77
N ILE A 167 -0.43 -6.39 -0.09
CA ILE A 167 -0.35 -5.71 -1.38
C ILE A 167 -0.19 -6.80 -2.45
N ILE A 168 -1.14 -6.88 -3.40
CA ILE A 168 -1.23 -7.96 -4.39
C ILE A 168 -1.31 -7.37 -5.78
N VAL A 169 -0.25 -7.51 -6.57
CA VAL A 169 -0.29 -7.26 -8.01
C VAL A 169 -0.88 -8.48 -8.71
N CYS A 170 -2.00 -8.28 -9.40
CA CYS A 170 -2.76 -9.33 -10.06
C CYS A 170 -2.26 -9.55 -11.49
N GLY A 171 -2.10 -10.81 -11.91
CA GLY A 171 -1.76 -11.15 -13.29
C GLY A 171 -2.90 -10.83 -14.26
N PRO A 172 -2.68 -10.92 -15.59
CA PRO A 172 -3.63 -10.54 -16.64
C PRO A 172 -5.04 -11.15 -16.52
N ASP A 173 -5.09 -12.38 -16.00
CA ASP A 173 -6.32 -13.18 -15.87
C ASP A 173 -6.93 -13.10 -14.46
N ASP A 174 -6.17 -12.56 -13.50
CA ASP A 174 -6.61 -12.39 -12.12
C ASP A 174 -7.47 -11.12 -11.99
N GLY A 175 -8.68 -11.26 -11.43
CA GLY A 175 -9.57 -10.14 -11.10
C GLY A 175 -10.76 -9.92 -12.05
N ALA A 176 -10.84 -10.60 -13.20
CA ALA A 176 -11.99 -10.47 -14.12
C ALA A 176 -13.33 -10.89 -13.47
N ALA A 177 -13.28 -11.80 -12.49
CA ALA A 177 -14.44 -12.24 -11.72
C ALA A 177 -14.52 -11.60 -10.31
N GLY A 178 -13.74 -10.55 -10.04
CA GLY A 178 -13.67 -9.93 -8.70
C GLY A 178 -13.03 -10.82 -7.64
N ARG A 179 -12.34 -11.90 -8.02
CA ARG A 179 -11.63 -12.80 -7.11
C ARG A 179 -10.13 -12.67 -7.27
N ILE A 180 -9.44 -12.52 -6.15
CA ILE A 180 -7.99 -12.29 -6.11
C ILE A 180 -7.40 -13.22 -5.06
N GLN A 181 -6.34 -13.95 -5.41
CA GLN A 181 -5.68 -14.87 -4.49
C GLN A 181 -4.21 -14.54 -4.35
N THR A 182 -3.68 -14.66 -3.14
CA THR A 182 -2.24 -14.58 -2.90
C THR A 182 -1.81 -15.53 -1.82
N ARG A 183 -0.54 -15.93 -1.86
CA ARG A 183 0.07 -16.76 -0.83
C ARG A 183 0.95 -15.90 0.06
N ARG A 184 0.70 -15.95 1.36
CA ARG A 184 1.54 -15.34 2.41
C ARG A 184 2.04 -16.44 3.34
N ARG A 185 3.31 -16.85 3.16
CA ARG A 185 3.92 -18.01 3.84
C ARG A 185 3.13 -19.32 3.63
N ASN A 186 2.59 -19.94 4.68
CA ASN A 186 1.72 -21.14 4.61
C ASN A 186 0.24 -20.82 4.47
N THR A 187 -0.12 -19.53 4.46
CA THR A 187 -1.51 -19.07 4.38
C THR A 187 -1.86 -18.68 2.95
N LEU A 188 -3.02 -19.12 2.48
CA LEU A 188 -3.65 -18.65 1.25
C LEU A 188 -4.69 -17.61 1.62
N LEU A 189 -4.61 -16.43 1.00
CA LEU A 189 -5.59 -15.36 1.13
C LEU A 189 -6.40 -15.31 -0.16
N ALA A 190 -7.72 -15.41 -0.05
CA ALA A 190 -8.63 -15.32 -1.17
C ALA A 190 -9.64 -14.20 -0.93
N TYR A 191 -9.52 -13.13 -1.70
CA TYR A 191 -10.42 -12.00 -1.70
C TYR A 191 -11.52 -12.20 -2.73
N ALA A 192 -12.74 -11.84 -2.38
CA ALA A 192 -13.85 -11.61 -3.28
C ALA A 192 -14.33 -10.17 -3.10
N LEU A 193 -14.34 -9.39 -4.17
CA LEU A 193 -14.81 -8.00 -4.15
C LEU A 193 -16.32 -7.98 -4.35
N ALA A 194 -17.03 -7.22 -3.50
CA ALA A 194 -18.45 -6.97 -3.69
C ALA A 194 -18.71 -6.25 -5.03
N PRO A 195 -19.92 -6.39 -5.61
CA PRO A 195 -20.30 -5.61 -6.78
C PRO A 195 -20.07 -4.09 -6.57
N PRO A 196 -19.68 -3.34 -7.62
CA PRO A 196 -19.42 -1.90 -7.50
C PRO A 196 -20.57 -1.11 -6.88
N GLU A 197 -21.81 -1.44 -7.22
CA GLU A 197 -23.04 -0.83 -6.71
C GLU A 197 -23.21 -1.03 -5.20
N THR A 198 -22.86 -2.22 -4.68
CA THR A 198 -22.87 -2.50 -3.25
C THR A 198 -21.85 -1.64 -2.51
N THR A 199 -20.67 -1.46 -3.11
CA THR A 199 -19.67 -0.56 -2.51
C THR A 199 -20.11 0.89 -2.59
N ALA A 200 -20.70 1.33 -3.71
CA ALA A 200 -21.20 2.70 -3.84
C ALA A 200 -22.24 3.02 -2.75
N ALA A 201 -23.22 2.12 -2.54
CA ALA A 201 -24.21 2.27 -1.48
C ALA A 201 -23.58 2.34 -0.08
N LEU A 202 -22.51 1.57 0.17
CA LEU A 202 -21.75 1.65 1.42
C LEU A 202 -21.10 3.03 1.62
N LEU A 203 -20.44 3.56 0.58
CA LEU A 203 -19.71 4.83 0.63
C LEU A 203 -20.63 6.06 0.62
N GLU A 204 -21.84 5.94 0.08
CA GLU A 204 -22.85 7.00 0.06
C GLU A 204 -23.58 7.18 1.40
N HIS A 205 -23.33 6.29 2.38
CA HIS A 205 -23.90 6.38 3.71
C HIS A 205 -23.52 7.71 4.41
N PRO A 206 -24.39 8.28 5.28
CA PRO A 206 -24.12 9.55 5.93
C PRO A 206 -22.82 9.62 6.74
N VAL A 207 -22.40 8.51 7.36
CA VAL A 207 -21.18 8.45 8.19
C VAL A 207 -19.92 8.80 7.39
N PRO A 208 -19.54 8.07 6.32
CA PRO A 208 -18.36 8.41 5.54
C PRO A 208 -18.49 9.76 4.82
N ARG A 209 -19.72 10.17 4.46
CA ARG A 209 -19.96 11.49 3.86
C ARG A 209 -19.67 12.63 4.83
N ALA A 210 -20.06 12.49 6.09
CA ALA A 210 -19.79 13.48 7.13
C ALA A 210 -18.28 13.63 7.42
N ALA A 211 -17.49 12.57 7.19
CA ALA A 211 -16.03 12.56 7.40
C ALA A 211 -15.21 12.85 6.12
N ALA A 212 -15.85 13.20 5.00
CA ALA A 212 -15.18 13.31 3.70
C ALA A 212 -13.99 14.28 3.68
N ASP A 213 -14.11 15.44 4.34
CA ASP A 213 -13.00 16.40 4.42
C ASP A 213 -11.84 15.89 5.29
N ASP A 214 -12.13 15.12 6.34
CA ASP A 214 -11.10 14.50 7.16
C ASP A 214 -10.35 13.42 6.37
N TYR A 215 -11.06 12.57 5.62
CA TYR A 215 -10.44 11.58 4.74
C TYR A 215 -9.52 12.22 3.70
N ARG A 216 -9.97 13.33 3.09
CA ARG A 216 -9.16 14.10 2.14
C ARG A 216 -7.90 14.67 2.80
N ARG A 217 -8.05 15.27 3.98
CA ARG A 217 -6.93 15.83 4.76
C ARG A 217 -5.93 14.75 5.16
N ARG A 218 -6.38 13.63 5.72
CA ARG A 218 -5.52 12.48 6.08
C ARG A 218 -4.82 11.89 4.86
N GLY A 219 -5.53 11.71 3.75
CA GLY A 219 -4.94 11.23 2.50
C GLY A 219 -3.84 12.15 1.98
N LEU A 220 -4.03 13.47 2.09
CA LEU A 220 -2.99 14.43 1.75
C LEU A 220 -1.78 14.34 2.69
N ASN A 221 -1.98 14.20 4.01
CA ASN A 221 -0.88 14.02 4.95
C ASN A 221 -0.09 12.71 4.69
N ILE A 222 -0.77 11.61 4.35
CA ILE A 222 -0.13 10.36 3.94
C ILE A 222 0.70 10.57 2.67
N ALA A 223 0.14 11.22 1.65
CA ALA A 223 0.86 11.51 0.41
C ALA A 223 2.09 12.40 0.67
N SER A 224 1.97 13.45 1.49
CA SER A 224 3.08 14.32 1.87
C SER A 224 4.21 13.51 2.51
N ALA A 225 3.89 12.67 3.50
CA ALA A 225 4.89 11.87 4.21
C ALA A 225 5.58 10.86 3.29
N VAL A 226 4.82 10.16 2.44
CA VAL A 226 5.39 9.19 1.49
C VAL A 226 6.30 9.88 0.48
N MET A 227 5.89 11.02 -0.09
CA MET A 227 6.74 11.73 -1.05
C MET A 227 8.03 12.25 -0.40
N THR A 228 7.96 12.73 0.84
CA THR A 228 9.16 13.07 1.64
C THR A 228 10.10 11.87 1.76
N ILE A 229 9.59 10.70 2.20
CA ILE A 229 10.40 9.49 2.38
C ILE A 229 11.10 9.12 1.06
N VAL A 230 10.38 9.17 -0.06
CA VAL A 230 10.95 8.86 -1.38
C VAL A 230 11.98 9.91 -1.81
N ALA A 231 11.70 11.20 -1.58
CA ALA A 231 12.62 12.29 -1.89
C ALA A 231 13.92 12.16 -1.10
N GLU A 232 13.86 11.84 0.18
CA GLU A 232 15.06 11.69 1.02
C GLU A 232 15.87 10.43 0.66
N SER A 233 15.20 9.39 0.16
CA SER A 233 15.83 8.08 -0.05
C SER A 233 16.36 7.84 -1.46
N LEU A 234 15.76 8.45 -2.49
CA LEU A 234 16.18 8.26 -3.87
C LEU A 234 17.21 9.30 -4.31
N PRO A 235 18.28 8.88 -5.02
CA PRO A 235 19.15 9.80 -5.74
C PRO A 235 18.35 10.68 -6.71
N HIS A 236 18.79 11.92 -6.88
CA HIS A 236 18.11 12.88 -7.76
C HIS A 236 17.98 12.36 -9.19
N ASP A 237 19.05 11.78 -9.74
CA ASP A 237 19.08 11.24 -11.11
C ASP A 237 18.11 10.07 -11.34
N SER A 238 17.61 9.44 -10.27
CA SER A 238 16.67 8.32 -10.34
C SER A 238 15.21 8.77 -10.45
N ILE A 239 14.88 10.04 -10.18
CA ILE A 239 13.48 10.52 -10.16
C ILE A 239 12.83 10.36 -11.53
N GLY A 240 13.59 10.60 -12.61
CA GLY A 240 13.11 10.44 -13.99
C GLY A 240 12.74 9.00 -14.37
N LEU A 241 13.14 8.00 -13.57
CA LEU A 241 12.81 6.60 -13.78
C LEU A 241 11.44 6.21 -13.20
N ILE A 242 10.89 7.02 -12.28
CA ILE A 242 9.62 6.73 -11.61
C ILE A 242 8.47 6.74 -12.62
N PRO A 243 7.76 5.60 -12.82
CA PRO A 243 6.70 5.51 -13.84
C PRO A 243 5.50 6.45 -13.59
N HIS A 244 5.29 6.84 -12.34
CA HIS A 244 4.19 7.71 -11.90
C HIS A 244 4.56 9.18 -12.07
N ARG A 245 4.33 9.74 -13.26
CA ARG A 245 4.76 11.10 -13.63
C ARG A 245 4.39 12.20 -12.63
N ARG A 246 3.20 12.15 -12.06
CA ARG A 246 2.78 13.13 -11.04
C ARG A 246 3.56 12.96 -9.74
N ALA A 247 3.74 11.74 -9.26
CA ALA A 247 4.55 11.46 -8.09
C ALA A 247 6.01 11.89 -8.30
N ALA A 248 6.59 11.61 -9.47
CA ALA A 248 7.94 12.06 -9.83
C ALA A 248 8.07 13.59 -9.77
N ALA A 249 7.11 14.32 -10.35
CA ALA A 249 7.07 15.77 -10.30
C ALA A 249 6.89 16.34 -8.88
N LEU A 250 6.08 15.67 -8.04
CA LEU A 250 5.93 16.05 -6.64
C LEU A 250 7.23 15.85 -5.86
N ILE A 251 7.88 14.70 -6.00
CA ILE A 251 9.18 14.40 -5.36
C ILE A 251 10.22 15.47 -5.72
N GLU A 252 10.31 15.81 -7.00
CA GLU A 252 11.20 16.85 -7.50
C GLU A 252 10.90 18.21 -6.88
N ALA A 253 9.62 18.59 -6.84
CA ALA A 253 9.18 19.89 -6.32
C ALA A 253 9.38 20.03 -4.80
N ILE A 254 9.19 18.96 -4.02
CA ILE A 254 9.28 19.02 -2.56
C ILE A 254 10.68 18.81 -2.00
N ARG A 255 11.56 18.11 -2.74
CA ARG A 255 12.92 17.78 -2.29
C ARG A 255 13.72 18.97 -1.71
N PRO A 256 13.68 20.18 -2.29
CA PRO A 256 14.41 21.32 -1.74
C PRO A 256 13.64 22.07 -0.64
N LEU A 257 12.39 21.70 -0.34
CA LEU A 257 11.51 22.46 0.54
C LEU A 257 11.59 21.96 1.99
N PRO A 258 11.77 22.85 2.97
CA PRO A 258 11.63 22.48 4.37
C PRO A 258 10.22 22.01 4.68
N GLN A 259 10.11 20.95 5.49
CA GLN A 259 8.83 20.49 6.03
C GLN A 259 8.39 21.40 7.18
N HIS A 260 7.08 21.59 7.28
CA HIS A 260 6.44 22.32 8.36
C HIS A 260 5.19 21.57 8.81
N GLU A 261 5.07 21.32 10.11
CA GLU A 261 3.86 20.75 10.69
C GLU A 261 3.02 21.86 11.31
N THR A 262 1.74 21.90 10.95
CA THR A 262 0.79 22.87 11.52
C THR A 262 0.35 22.45 12.92
N SER A 263 -0.29 23.35 13.67
CA SER A 263 -0.90 23.00 14.97
C SER A 263 -2.01 21.95 14.88
N ALA A 264 -2.59 21.74 13.68
CA ALA A 264 -3.55 20.69 13.42
C ALA A 264 -2.89 19.35 13.02
N GLY A 265 -1.56 19.25 13.01
CA GLY A 265 -0.82 18.06 12.59
C GLY A 265 -0.75 17.87 11.07
N ASP A 266 -1.13 18.89 10.28
CA ASP A 266 -1.00 18.80 8.82
C ASP A 266 0.45 18.96 8.37
N ARG A 267 0.87 18.08 7.45
CA ARG A 267 2.21 18.08 6.86
C ARG A 267 2.24 19.00 5.64
N CYS A 268 2.92 20.12 5.81
CA CYS A 268 3.09 21.18 4.82
C CYS A 268 4.57 21.39 4.46
N PHE A 269 4.79 22.26 3.47
CA PHE A 269 6.10 22.63 2.96
C PHE A 269 6.23 24.15 2.93
N LEU A 270 7.43 24.66 3.21
CA LEU A 270 7.72 26.09 3.12
C LEU A 270 8.17 26.46 1.71
N LEU A 271 7.31 27.13 0.96
CA LEU A 271 7.63 27.66 -0.36
C LEU A 271 8.33 29.02 -0.25
N PRO A 272 9.34 29.30 -1.09
CA PRO A 272 9.93 30.63 -1.17
C PRO A 272 8.89 31.64 -1.67
N GLY A 273 8.56 32.64 -0.86
CA GLY A 273 7.65 33.72 -1.27
C GLY A 273 8.35 34.77 -2.13
N ALA A 274 7.57 35.46 -2.98
CA ALA A 274 8.08 36.47 -3.91
C ALA A 274 8.77 37.66 -3.21
N ASN A 275 8.45 37.93 -1.95
CA ASN A 275 9.04 38.99 -1.12
C ASN A 275 10.08 38.46 -0.11
N GLY A 276 10.53 37.22 -0.25
CA GLY A 276 11.44 36.56 0.70
C GLY A 276 10.76 36.05 1.98
N THR A 277 9.45 36.25 2.16
CA THR A 277 8.68 35.66 3.27
C THR A 277 8.20 34.26 2.85
N PRO A 278 8.60 33.17 3.54
CA PRO A 278 8.13 31.84 3.19
C PRO A 278 6.60 31.73 3.31
N THR A 279 6.00 30.94 2.43
CA THR A 279 4.56 30.63 2.48
C THR A 279 4.37 29.15 2.79
N VAL A 280 3.43 28.83 3.67
CA VAL A 280 3.09 27.44 4.01
C VAL A 280 2.16 26.90 2.93
N ALA A 281 2.54 25.79 2.31
CA ALA A 281 1.74 25.12 1.30
C ALA A 281 1.58 23.63 1.61
N ARG A 282 0.37 23.11 1.40
CA ARG A 282 0.09 21.68 1.35
C ARG A 282 0.60 21.08 0.05
N LEU A 283 0.74 19.75 0.00
CA LEU A 283 1.18 19.03 -1.20
C LEU A 283 0.38 19.39 -2.47
N ASP A 284 -0.94 19.56 -2.36
CA ASP A 284 -1.83 19.90 -3.47
C ASP A 284 -1.75 21.37 -3.92
N GLN A 285 -1.05 22.21 -3.16
CA GLN A 285 -0.86 23.64 -3.42
C GLN A 285 0.53 23.94 -3.99
N ILE A 286 1.43 22.94 -4.04
CA ILE A 286 2.77 23.11 -4.58
C ILE A 286 2.70 23.25 -6.09
N PRO A 287 3.26 24.33 -6.68
CA PRO A 287 3.33 24.47 -8.13
C PRO A 287 4.12 23.32 -8.75
N LEU A 288 3.55 22.69 -9.77
CA LEU A 288 4.19 21.61 -10.52
C LEU A 288 4.55 22.08 -11.93
N PRO A 289 5.58 21.48 -12.58
CA PRO A 289 5.93 21.79 -13.96
C PRO A 289 4.74 21.68 -14.90
N ALA A 290 4.70 22.54 -15.92
CA ALA A 290 3.67 22.50 -16.95
C ALA A 290 3.62 21.12 -17.62
N GLY A 291 2.41 20.58 -17.84
CA GLY A 291 2.21 19.24 -18.40
C GLY A 291 2.24 18.10 -17.38
N THR A 292 2.49 18.39 -16.10
CA THR A 292 2.32 17.39 -15.04
C THR A 292 0.86 16.94 -14.96
N PRO A 293 0.55 15.62 -14.93
CA PRO A 293 -0.81 15.15 -14.76
C PRO A 293 -1.45 15.72 -13.49
N ALA A 294 -2.75 16.02 -13.56
CA ALA A 294 -3.53 16.42 -12.40
C ALA A 294 -3.62 15.26 -11.38
N ALA A 295 -4.01 15.58 -10.14
CA ALA A 295 -4.42 14.56 -9.19
C ALA A 295 -5.56 13.72 -9.81
N ALA A 296 -5.56 12.41 -9.55
CA ALA A 296 -6.64 11.57 -10.04
C ALA A 296 -7.96 11.96 -9.33
N ALA A 297 -9.07 11.85 -10.05
CA ALA A 297 -10.38 12.03 -9.42
C ALA A 297 -10.60 10.90 -8.39
N PHE A 298 -11.06 11.28 -7.19
CA PHE A 298 -11.57 10.30 -6.24
C PHE A 298 -12.98 9.90 -6.67
N PRO A 299 -13.25 8.63 -7.00
CA PRO A 299 -14.58 8.20 -7.37
C PRO A 299 -15.46 8.15 -6.11
N VAL A 300 -16.18 9.24 -5.83
CA VAL A 300 -17.27 9.22 -4.86
C VAL A 300 -18.52 8.70 -5.60
N GLY A 301 -18.72 7.39 -5.60
CA GLY A 301 -19.87 6.74 -6.24
C GLY A 301 -19.89 6.86 -7.78
N PRO A 302 -20.82 6.16 -8.46
CA PRO A 302 -20.99 6.33 -9.90
C PRO A 302 -21.40 7.77 -10.17
N SER A 303 -20.61 8.49 -10.96
CA SER A 303 -21.08 9.72 -11.58
C SER A 303 -22.33 9.37 -12.38
N SER A 304 -23.50 9.79 -11.90
CA SER A 304 -24.74 9.69 -12.65
C SER A 304 -24.54 10.42 -13.99
N ARG A 305 -24.38 9.62 -15.05
CA ARG A 305 -24.56 10.07 -16.43
C ARG A 305 -25.96 9.68 -16.87
#